data_AF-A0A354BV21-F1
#
_entry.id   AF-A0A354BV21-F1
#
_cell.length_a   1.000
_cell.length_b   1.000
_cell.length_c   1.000
_cell.angle_alpha   90.00
_cell.angle_beta   90.00
_cell.angle_gamma   90.00
#
_symmetry.space_group_name_H-M   'P 1'
#
loop_
_entity.id
_entity.type
_entity.pdbx_description
1 polymer ?
#
loop_
_entity_poly.entity_id
_entity_poly.type
_entity_poly.pdbx_seq_one_letter_code
_entity_poly.pdbx_strand_id
1 'polypeptide(L)' 'MEYYIAQIIKDTWGNKPCDHPHIEREYYSGAFLTNYVCVLCGKEFTIAQKLEIDEERKLYVRELP' A
#
# COMPACT_ATOMS: atom_id res chain seq x y z
N MET A 1 -17.28 15.58 -1.96
CA MET A 1 -16.76 14.40 -1.23
C MET A 1 -15.37 14.15 -1.74
N GLU A 2 -14.38 14.35 -0.89
CA GLU A 2 -13.02 13.89 -1.18
C GLU A 2 -13.04 12.39 -0.90
N TYR A 3 -13.03 11.58 -1.95
CA TYR A 3 -13.03 10.14 -1.80
C TYR A 3 -11.59 9.66 -1.67
N TYR A 4 -11.28 9.00 -0.56
CA TYR A 4 -10.02 8.29 -0.39
C TYR A 4 -9.91 7.22 -1.48
N ILE A 5 -8.86 7.29 -2.29
CA ILE A 5 -8.61 6.35 -3.39
C ILE A 5 -8.51 4.93 -2.83
N ALA A 6 -7.88 4.79 -1.66
CA ALA A 6 -7.87 3.56 -0.87
C ALA A 6 -9.25 2.93 -0.70
N GLN A 7 -10.25 3.75 -0.35
CA GLN A 7 -11.58 3.25 -0.02
C GLN A 7 -12.36 2.79 -1.27
N ILE A 8 -12.19 3.48 -2.39
CA ILE A 8 -12.78 3.08 -3.69
C ILE A 8 -12.18 1.74 -4.14
N ILE A 9 -10.85 1.62 -4.06
CA ILE A 9 -10.16 0.39 -4.47
C ILE A 9 -10.56 -0.76 -3.55
N LYS A 10 -10.65 -0.53 -2.24
CA LYS A 10 -11.05 -1.56 -1.28
C LYS A 10 -12.47 -2.10 -1.55
N ASP A 11 -13.40 -1.21 -1.86
CA ASP A 11 -14.78 -1.57 -2.23
C ASP A 11 -14.81 -2.41 -3.51
N THR A 12 -14.06 -1.96 -4.54
CA THR A 12 -13.97 -2.65 -5.84
C THR A 12 -13.25 -4.00 -5.75
N TRP A 13 -12.21 -4.09 -4.92
CA TRP A 13 -11.36 -5.28 -4.79
C TRP A 13 -12.06 -6.42 -4.03
N GLY A 14 -12.98 -6.09 -3.12
CA GLY A 14 -13.81 -7.07 -2.43
C GLY A 14 -13.04 -7.95 -1.44
N ASN A 15 -12.06 -7.38 -0.72
CA ASN A 15 -11.30 -8.06 0.36
C ASN A 15 -10.55 -9.35 -0.05
N LYS A 16 -10.19 -9.53 -1.33
CA LYS A 16 -9.32 -10.65 -1.74
C LYS A 16 -7.92 -10.51 -1.11
N PRO A 17 -7.23 -11.62 -0.78
CA PRO A 17 -5.86 -11.56 -0.32
C PRO A 17 -4.99 -10.85 -1.36
N CYS A 18 -4.09 -10.00 -0.89
CA CYS A 18 -3.19 -9.22 -1.73
C CYS A 18 -1.80 -9.28 -1.11
N ASP A 19 -0.79 -9.57 -1.92
CA ASP A 19 0.63 -9.51 -1.52
C ASP A 19 1.20 -8.09 -1.56
N HIS A 20 0.35 -7.11 -1.91
CA HIS A 20 0.66 -5.70 -2.02
C HIS A 20 1.89 -5.40 -2.90
N PRO A 21 2.01 -5.97 -4.12
CA PRO A 21 3.20 -5.79 -4.95
C PRO A 21 3.44 -4.32 -5.31
N HIS A 22 2.37 -3.56 -5.54
CA HIS A 22 2.41 -2.14 -5.86
C HIS A 22 1.77 -1.32 -4.75
N ILE A 23 2.61 -0.57 -4.03
CA ILE A 23 2.24 0.37 -2.97
C ILE A 23 2.74 1.75 -3.38
N GLU A 24 1.82 2.71 -3.50
CA GLU A 24 2.10 4.09 -3.90
C GLU A 24 1.77 5.07 -2.77
N ARG A 25 2.26 6.31 -2.84
CA ARG A 25 1.96 7.34 -1.84
C ARG A 25 0.57 7.92 -2.12
N GLU A 26 -0.28 7.97 -1.11
CA GLU A 26 -1.59 8.62 -1.23
C GLU A 26 -1.43 10.12 -0.98
N TYR A 27 -1.87 10.94 -1.93
CA TYR A 27 -1.84 12.39 -1.84
C TYR A 27 -3.26 12.91 -1.60
N TYR A 28 -3.42 13.75 -0.56
CA TYR A 28 -4.70 14.40 -0.26
C TYR A 28 -4.62 15.90 -0.55
N SER A 29 -5.73 16.51 -1.00
CA SER A 29 -5.85 17.90 -1.43
C SER A 29 -5.24 18.91 -0.45
N GLY A 30 -3.96 19.22 -0.65
CA GLY A 30 -3.23 20.24 0.12
C GLY A 30 -2.61 19.77 1.44
N ALA A 31 -2.76 18.51 1.84
CA ALA A 31 -2.10 17.95 3.02
C ALA A 31 -1.31 16.69 2.65
N PHE A 32 -0.01 16.71 2.90
CA PHE A 32 0.85 15.53 2.74
C PHE A 32 0.47 14.50 3.81
N LEU A 33 -0.45 13.59 3.48
CA LEU A 33 -0.59 12.37 4.24
C LEU A 33 0.65 11.53 3.93
N THR A 34 1.46 11.27 4.95
CA THR A 34 2.59 10.35 4.91
C THR A 34 2.15 8.89 4.87
N ASN A 35 1.03 8.63 4.21
CA ASN A 35 0.42 7.31 4.08
C ASN A 35 0.64 6.79 2.66
N TYR A 36 0.82 5.49 2.59
CA TYR A 36 0.94 4.73 1.37
C TYR A 36 -0.32 3.90 1.18
N VAL A 37 -0.70 3.63 -0.06
CA VAL A 37 -1.85 2.80 -0.39
C VAL A 37 -1.45 1.77 -1.44
N CYS A 38 -1.91 0.54 -1.27
CA CYS A 38 -1.81 -0.45 -2.32
C CYS A 38 -2.85 -0.15 -3.40
N VAL A 39 -2.40 0.14 -4.61
CA VAL A 39 -3.27 0.47 -5.74
C VAL A 39 -4.11 -0.71 -6.25
N LEU A 40 -3.87 -1.91 -5.72
CA LEU A 40 -4.61 -3.12 -6.07
C LEU A 40 -5.75 -3.41 -5.10
N CYS A 41 -5.48 -3.39 -3.79
CA CYS A 41 -6.46 -3.77 -2.77
C CYS A 41 -6.97 -2.60 -1.93
N GLY A 42 -6.41 -1.40 -2.10
CA GLY A 42 -6.80 -0.21 -1.35
C GLY A 42 -6.38 -0.24 0.11
N LYS A 43 -5.46 -1.15 0.49
CA LYS A 43 -4.94 -1.19 1.86
C LYS A 43 -3.96 -0.04 2.08
N GLU A 44 -4.17 0.68 3.17
CA GLU A 44 -3.30 1.75 3.62
C GLU A 44 -2.14 1.21 4.47
N PHE A 45 -0.99 1.85 4.32
CA PHE A 45 0.27 1.53 4.98
C PHE A 45 0.92 2.82 5.48
N THR A 46 1.49 2.76 6.68
CA THR A 46 2.36 3.84 7.16
C THR A 46 3.76 3.73 6.51
N ILE A 47 4.58 4.77 6.65
CA ILE A 47 5.99 4.71 6.25
C ILE A 47 6.71 3.52 6.90
N ALA A 48 6.48 3.28 8.20
CA ALA A 48 7.10 2.19 8.94
C ALA A 48 6.73 0.83 8.33
N GLN A 49 5.44 0.59 8.11
CA GLN A 49 4.97 -0.66 7.50
C GLN A 49 5.50 -0.86 6.09
N LYS A 50 5.60 0.22 5.28
CA LYS A 50 6.17 0.11 3.93
C LYS A 50 7.64 -0.27 3.96
N LEU A 51 8.40 0.22 4.95
CA LEU A 51 9.81 -0.10 5.13
C LEU A 51 10.00 -1.55 5.57
N GLU A 52 9.21 -2.03 6.53
CA GLU A 52 9.22 -3.43 6.98
C GLU A 52 8.98 -4.39 5.79
N ILE A 53 7.93 -4.14 5.00
CA ILE A 53 7.61 -4.95 3.80
C ILE A 53 8.74 -4.91 2.77
N ASP A 54 9.41 -3.76 2.60
CA ASP A 54 10.51 -3.62 1.65
C ASP A 54 11.75 -4.40 2.12
N GLU A 55 12.02 -4.37 3.42
CA GLU A 55 13.13 -5.09 4.05
C GLU A 55 12.91 -6.61 4.00
N GLU A 56 11.71 -7.08 4.36
CA GLU A 56 11.33 -8.49 4.24
C GLU A 56 11.50 -9.00 2.81
N ARG A 57 11.08 -8.22 1.80
CA ARG A 57 11.27 -8.57 0.39
C ARG A 57 12.73 -8.66 -0.01
N LYS A 58 13.58 -7.76 0.49
CA LYS A 58 15.03 -7.81 0.22
C LYS A 58 15.69 -9.04 0.84
N LEU A 59 15.26 -9.44 2.04
CA LEU A 59 15.74 -10.66 2.68
C LEU A 59 15.36 -11.90 1.88
N TYR A 60 14.09 -12.00 1.46
CA TYR A 60 13.61 -13.11 0.60
C TYR A 60 14.36 -13.22 -0.73
N VAL A 61 14.69 -12.10 -1.38
CA VAL A 61 15.48 -12.12 -2.64
C VAL A 61 16.92 -12.56 -2.41
N ARG A 62 17.49 -12.29 -1.23
CA ARG A 62 18.87 -12.65 -0.90
C ARG A 62 19.05 -14.13 -0.54
N GLU A 63 17.98 -14.79 -0.12
CA GLU A 63 17.96 -16.22 0.25
C GLU A 63 17.56 -17.14 -0.92
N LEU A 64 17.30 -16.59 -2.12
CA LEU A 64 17.11 -17.39 -3.32
C LEU A 64 18.47 -17.96 -3.81
N PRO A 65 18.62 -19.30 -3.91
CA PRO A 65 19.86 -19.96 -4.31
C PRO A 65 20.22 -19.75 -5.79
#